data_AF-A0A147HTH0-F1
#
_entry.id   AF-A0A147HTH0-F1
#
_cell.length_a   1.000
_cell.length_b   1.000
_cell.length_c   1.000
_cell.angle_alpha   90.00
_cell.angle_beta   90.00
_cell.angle_gamma   90.00
#
_symmetry.space_group_name_H-M   'P 1'
#
loop_
_entity.id
_entity.type
_entity.pdbx_description
1 polymer ?
#
loop_
_entity_poly.entity_id
_entity_poly.type
_entity_poly.pdbx_seq_one_letter_code
_entity_poly.pdbx_strand_id
1 'polypeptide(L)'
;DAAAARLMLAGAVVQSYVEVARAERRAAIAARTIKAREGSLSLVQVRERSQLASRIDVTAAGTLLAQARLALVQAQAARVLATNALAALAGRGSDYAAAIQPTRLRADAALPLPAAIPADLLARRADIAAAEARVTAAQAGRQVARRAFYPNINLTALVGLQAIGFGNFVDLDSGTAGGGAAIHLPLFDGGRLRADLAGATAAVDVATASYNEAVVGAARDVADHRFV
;
A
#
# COMPACT_ATOMS: atom_id res chain seq x y z
N ASP A 1 -0.38 10.00 3.76
CA ASP A 1 -1.09 8.97 2.98
C ASP A 1 -0.54 8.74 1.59
N ALA A 2 -0.61 9.70 0.66
CA ALA A 2 -0.12 9.49 -0.71
C ALA A 2 1.37 9.09 -0.79
N ALA A 3 2.24 9.70 0.02
CA ALA A 3 3.67 9.35 0.05
C ALA A 3 3.94 7.94 0.62
N ALA A 4 3.16 7.51 1.63
CA ALA A 4 3.27 6.16 2.19
C ALA A 4 2.77 5.11 1.19
N ALA A 5 1.63 5.37 0.55
CA ALA A 5 1.09 4.52 -0.52
C ALA A 5 2.06 4.41 -1.71
N ARG A 6 2.72 5.52 -2.09
CA ARG A 6 3.75 5.52 -3.14
C ARG A 6 4.97 4.67 -2.78
N LEU A 7 5.43 4.73 -1.53
CA LEU A 7 6.54 3.92 -1.06
C LEU A 7 6.18 2.44 -1.02
N MET A 8 5.01 2.10 -0.49
CA MET A 8 4.49 0.73 -0.49
C MET A 8 4.34 0.18 -1.91
N LEU A 9 3.79 0.97 -2.83
CA LEU A 9 3.67 0.59 -4.23
C LEU A 9 5.04 0.38 -4.88
N ALA A 10 5.99 1.28 -4.67
CA ALA A 10 7.36 1.14 -5.18
C ALA A 10 8.04 -0.13 -4.64
N GLY A 11 7.90 -0.42 -3.34
CA GLY A 11 8.40 -1.64 -2.72
C GLY A 11 7.78 -2.90 -3.32
N ALA A 12 6.44 -2.92 -3.45
CA ALA A 12 5.72 -4.04 -4.05
C ALA A 12 6.13 -4.28 -5.51
N VAL A 13 6.33 -3.22 -6.30
CA VAL A 13 6.81 -3.31 -7.68
C VAL A 13 8.23 -3.91 -7.73
N VAL A 14 9.14 -3.43 -6.88
CA VAL A 14 10.52 -3.95 -6.82
C VAL A 14 10.52 -5.42 -6.41
N GLN A 15 9.76 -5.81 -5.39
CA GLN A 15 9.67 -7.19 -4.93
C GLN A 15 9.13 -8.11 -6.02
N SER A 16 8.06 -7.70 -6.70
CA SER A 16 7.48 -8.46 -7.80
C SER A 16 8.45 -8.60 -8.98
N TYR A 17 9.23 -7.55 -9.29
CA TYR A 17 10.27 -7.60 -10.32
C TYR A 17 11.43 -8.56 -9.96
N VAL A 18 11.84 -8.59 -8.68
CA VAL A 18 12.83 -9.55 -8.19
C VAL A 18 12.31 -10.98 -8.29
N GLU A 19 11.01 -11.21 -8.04
CA GLU A 19 10.38 -12.52 -8.20
C GLU A 19 10.39 -13.01 -9.66
N VAL A 20 10.12 -12.12 -10.63
CA VAL A 20 10.29 -12.44 -12.06
C VAL A 20 11.72 -12.88 -12.34
N ALA A 21 12.72 -12.13 -11.86
CA ALA A 21 14.13 -12.46 -12.08
C ALA A 21 14.55 -13.78 -11.43
N ARG A 22 13.99 -14.09 -10.26
CA ARG A 22 14.21 -15.36 -9.56
C ARG A 22 13.63 -16.52 -10.36
N ALA A 23 12.41 -16.37 -10.87
CA ALA A 23 11.76 -17.38 -11.69
C ALA A 23 12.51 -17.63 -13.00
N GLU A 24 12.97 -16.58 -13.68
CA GLU A 24 13.78 -16.69 -14.91
C GLU A 24 15.11 -17.42 -14.67
N ARG A 25 15.80 -17.12 -13.57
CA ARG A 25 17.03 -17.84 -13.18
C ARG A 25 16.77 -19.31 -12.87
N ARG A 26 15.68 -19.63 -12.15
CA ARG A 26 15.28 -21.01 -11.88
C ARG A 26 14.99 -21.78 -13.17
N ALA A 27 14.28 -21.15 -14.11
CA ALA A 27 14.01 -21.74 -15.42
C ALA A 27 15.30 -22.01 -16.20
N ALA A 28 16.25 -21.06 -16.22
CA ALA A 28 17.54 -21.25 -16.87
C ALA A 28 18.37 -22.39 -16.23
N ILE A 29 18.36 -22.52 -14.90
CA ILE A 29 19.01 -23.63 -14.20
C ILE A 29 18.33 -24.95 -14.56
N ALA A 30 16.99 -25.03 -14.47
CA ALA A 30 16.23 -26.23 -14.80
C ALA A 30 16.48 -26.68 -16.24
N ALA A 31 16.52 -25.76 -17.21
CA ALA A 31 16.83 -26.06 -18.60
C ALA A 31 18.24 -26.65 -18.79
N ARG A 32 19.26 -26.14 -18.08
CA ARG A 32 20.60 -26.73 -18.08
C ARG A 32 20.61 -28.12 -17.44
N THR A 33 19.87 -28.29 -16.34
CA THR A 33 19.72 -29.59 -15.67
C THR A 33 19.06 -30.62 -16.58
N ILE A 34 18.02 -30.24 -17.35
CA ILE A 34 17.38 -31.12 -18.33
C ILE A 34 18.41 -31.63 -19.33
N LYS A 35 19.20 -30.74 -19.95
CA LYS A 35 20.25 -31.13 -20.92
C LYS A 35 21.25 -32.12 -20.30
N ALA A 36 21.69 -31.86 -19.07
CA ALA A 36 22.60 -32.76 -18.36
C ALA A 36 21.97 -34.14 -18.10
N ARG A 37 20.70 -34.16 -17.65
CA ARG A 37 19.96 -35.40 -17.35
C ARG A 37 19.62 -36.21 -18.61
N GLU A 38 19.36 -35.55 -19.74
CA GLU A 38 19.18 -36.21 -21.04
C GLU A 38 20.46 -36.95 -21.46
N GLY A 39 21.62 -36.31 -21.29
CA GLY A 39 22.92 -36.96 -21.51
C GLY A 39 23.15 -38.16 -20.60
N SER A 40 22.85 -38.03 -19.30
CA SER A 40 22.97 -39.15 -18.34
C SER A 40 22.03 -40.31 -18.69
N LEU A 41 20.78 -40.02 -19.05
CA LEU A 41 19.80 -41.04 -19.43
C LEU A 41 20.27 -41.80 -20.68
N SER A 42 20.76 -41.08 -21.70
CA SER A 42 21.31 -41.69 -22.91
C SER A 42 22.47 -42.63 -22.60
N LEU A 43 23.41 -42.22 -21.75
CA LEU A 43 24.55 -43.03 -21.32
C LEU A 43 24.09 -44.31 -20.59
N VAL A 44 23.16 -44.20 -19.65
CA VAL A 44 22.65 -45.35 -18.90
C VAL A 44 21.89 -46.32 -19.82
N GLN A 45 21.14 -45.82 -20.80
CA GLN A 45 20.48 -46.65 -21.82
C GLN A 45 21.47 -47.37 -22.75
N VAL A 46 22.63 -46.79 -23.06
CA VAL A 46 23.69 -47.50 -23.80
C VAL A 46 24.26 -48.62 -22.93
N ARG A 47 24.55 -48.33 -21.65
CA ARG A 47 25.10 -49.33 -20.72
C ARG A 47 24.15 -50.49 -20.47
N GLU A 48 22.84 -50.24 -20.37
CA GLU A 48 21.84 -51.30 -20.21
C GLU A 48 21.80 -52.23 -21.44
N ARG A 49 21.83 -51.66 -22.65
CA ARG A 49 21.92 -52.43 -23.90
C ARG A 49 23.21 -53.25 -24.01
N SER A 50 24.28 -52.79 -23.39
CA SER A 50 25.55 -53.52 -23.25
C SER A 50 25.62 -54.44 -22.02
N GLN A 51 24.52 -54.62 -21.28
CA GLN A 51 24.45 -55.43 -20.05
C GLN A 51 25.38 -54.95 -18.91
N LEU A 52 25.77 -53.67 -18.93
CA LEU A 52 26.61 -53.00 -17.93
C LEU A 52 25.83 -52.10 -16.96
N ALA A 53 24.50 -52.11 -17.06
CA ALA A 53 23.56 -51.42 -16.17
C ALA A 53 22.22 -52.15 -16.16
N SER A 54 21.39 -51.89 -15.15
CA SER A 54 20.07 -52.51 -15.01
C SER A 54 18.95 -51.60 -15.54
N ARG A 55 17.76 -52.19 -15.77
CA ARG A 55 16.54 -51.40 -16.07
C ARG A 55 16.16 -50.46 -14.93
N ILE A 56 16.49 -50.79 -13.68
CA ILE A 56 16.25 -49.92 -12.53
C ILE A 56 17.04 -48.61 -12.68
N ASP A 57 18.29 -48.69 -13.15
CA ASP A 57 19.14 -47.51 -13.37
C ASP A 57 18.58 -46.60 -14.47
N VAL A 58 18.09 -47.17 -15.57
CA VAL A 58 17.42 -46.42 -16.65
C VAL A 58 16.19 -45.69 -16.11
N THR A 59 15.40 -46.39 -15.28
CA THR A 59 14.16 -45.85 -14.71
C THR A 59 14.46 -44.73 -13.72
N ALA A 60 15.48 -44.89 -12.87
CA ALA A 60 15.95 -43.86 -11.95
C ALA A 60 16.46 -42.61 -12.69
N ALA A 61 17.25 -42.77 -13.75
CA ALA A 61 17.69 -41.67 -14.60
C ALA A 61 16.51 -40.96 -15.29
N GLY A 62 15.51 -41.71 -15.75
CA GLY A 62 14.26 -41.17 -16.31
C GLY A 62 13.48 -40.33 -15.31
N THR A 63 13.36 -40.79 -14.06
CA THR A 63 12.71 -40.04 -12.97
C THR A 63 13.41 -38.71 -12.70
N LEU A 64 14.76 -38.69 -12.65
CA LEU A 64 15.52 -37.45 -12.44
C LEU A 64 15.34 -36.45 -13.60
N LEU A 65 15.22 -36.93 -14.84
CA LEU A 65 14.89 -36.10 -15.98
C LEU A 65 13.47 -35.52 -15.87
N ALA A 66 12.49 -36.35 -15.50
CA ALA A 66 11.11 -35.91 -15.30
C ALA A 66 11.00 -34.85 -14.19
N GLN A 67 11.72 -35.01 -13.07
CA GLN A 67 11.81 -34.01 -12.00
C GLN A 67 12.41 -32.68 -12.49
N ALA A 68 13.46 -32.72 -13.33
CA ALA A 68 14.05 -31.51 -13.91
C ALA A 68 13.07 -30.79 -14.84
N ARG A 69 12.28 -31.54 -15.63
CA ARG A 69 11.21 -30.99 -16.48
C ARG A 69 10.09 -30.35 -15.66
N LEU A 70 9.67 -31.00 -14.57
CA LEU A 70 8.70 -30.43 -13.64
C LEU A 70 9.19 -29.10 -13.05
N ALA A 71 10.45 -29.04 -12.62
CA ALA A 71 11.05 -27.81 -12.08
C ALA A 71 11.04 -26.67 -13.09
N LEU A 72 11.27 -26.96 -14.38
CA LEU A 72 11.17 -25.95 -15.44
C LEU A 72 9.75 -25.40 -15.58
N VAL A 73 8.74 -26.27 -15.62
CA VAL A 73 7.32 -25.87 -15.72
C VAL A 73 6.91 -25.03 -14.51
N GLN A 74 7.31 -25.44 -13.29
CA GLN A 74 7.05 -24.67 -12.08
C GLN A 74 7.69 -23.28 -12.11
N ALA A 75 8.93 -23.17 -12.60
CA ALA A 75 9.60 -21.89 -12.75
C ALA A 75 8.93 -20.99 -13.78
N GLN A 76 8.45 -21.55 -14.90
CA GLN A 76 7.69 -20.81 -15.91
C GLN A 76 6.34 -20.32 -15.37
N ALA A 77 5.61 -21.16 -14.63
CA ALA A 77 4.36 -20.77 -13.98
C ALA A 77 4.59 -19.64 -12.96
N ALA A 78 5.64 -19.74 -12.13
CA ALA A 78 6.01 -18.69 -11.19
C ALA A 78 6.32 -17.36 -11.89
N ARG A 79 6.97 -17.40 -13.06
CA ARG A 79 7.22 -16.20 -13.87
C ARG A 79 5.92 -15.56 -14.35
N VAL A 80 4.95 -16.36 -14.81
CA VAL A 80 3.64 -15.85 -15.24
C VAL A 80 2.90 -15.19 -14.08
N LEU A 81 2.89 -15.81 -12.90
CA LEU A 81 2.25 -15.23 -11.71
C LEU A 81 2.91 -13.90 -11.30
N ALA A 82 4.24 -13.84 -11.26
CA ALA A 82 4.97 -12.62 -10.91
C ALA A 82 4.77 -11.48 -11.92
N THR A 83 4.73 -11.81 -13.23
CA THR A 83 4.47 -10.81 -14.28
C THR A 83 3.03 -10.29 -14.25
N ASN A 84 2.05 -11.15 -13.93
CA ASN A 84 0.66 -10.71 -13.70
C ASN A 84 0.54 -9.79 -12.48
N ALA A 85 1.25 -10.10 -11.39
CA ALA A 85 1.30 -9.22 -10.22
C ALA A 85 1.91 -7.85 -10.55
N LEU A 86 2.99 -7.80 -11.34
CA LEU A 86 3.55 -6.54 -11.85
C LEU A 86 2.56 -5.75 -12.70
N ALA A 87 1.82 -6.41 -13.60
CA ALA A 87 0.81 -5.76 -14.42
C ALA A 87 -0.28 -5.12 -13.56
N ALA A 88 -0.78 -5.85 -12.56
CA ALA A 88 -1.77 -5.34 -11.62
C ALA A 88 -1.25 -4.12 -10.82
N LEU A 89 -0.02 -4.18 -10.31
CA LEU A 89 0.61 -3.06 -9.60
C LEU A 89 0.85 -1.84 -10.49
N ALA A 90 1.09 -2.05 -11.78
CA ALA A 90 1.24 -0.98 -12.77
C ALA A 90 -0.10 -0.43 -13.28
N GLY A 91 -1.25 -0.98 -12.83
CA GLY A 91 -2.58 -0.62 -13.35
C GLY A 91 -2.78 -1.02 -14.81
N ARG A 92 -2.08 -2.06 -15.28
CA ARG A 92 -2.15 -2.56 -16.66
C ARG A 92 -2.87 -3.91 -16.69
N GLY A 93 -3.55 -4.20 -17.81
CA GLY A 93 -4.21 -5.49 -18.03
C GLY A 93 -3.22 -6.65 -18.26
N SER A 94 -3.76 -7.86 -18.43
CA SER A 94 -3.03 -9.11 -18.68
C SER A 94 -2.02 -9.02 -19.82
N ASP A 95 -2.30 -8.18 -20.80
CA ASP A 95 -1.52 -8.05 -22.04
C ASP A 95 -0.13 -7.43 -21.78
N TYR A 96 0.02 -6.74 -20.64
CA TYR A 96 1.29 -6.14 -20.23
C TYR A 96 2.35 -7.19 -19.88
N ALA A 97 1.95 -8.37 -19.41
CA ALA A 97 2.89 -9.44 -19.04
C ALA A 97 3.76 -9.90 -20.23
N ALA A 98 3.20 -9.88 -21.45
CA ALA A 98 3.91 -10.24 -22.68
C ALA A 98 4.93 -9.18 -23.13
N ALA A 99 4.76 -7.92 -22.70
CA ALA A 99 5.68 -6.82 -23.02
C ALA A 99 6.90 -6.77 -22.08
N ILE A 100 6.88 -7.49 -20.95
CA ILE A 100 7.97 -7.51 -19.97
C ILE A 100 9.15 -8.31 -20.52
N GLN A 101 10.21 -7.60 -20.85
CA GLN A 101 11.48 -8.16 -21.29
C GLN A 101 12.17 -8.96 -20.16
N PRO A 102 13.03 -9.95 -20.51
CA PRO A 102 13.82 -10.67 -19.53
C PRO A 102 14.59 -9.74 -18.59
N THR A 103 14.57 -10.06 -17.31
CA THR A 103 15.16 -9.23 -16.27
C THR A 103 16.69 -9.18 -16.37
N ARG A 104 17.26 -8.01 -16.07
CA ARG A 104 18.71 -7.78 -16.02
C ARG A 104 19.14 -7.36 -14.62
N LEU A 105 18.85 -8.19 -13.62
CA LEU A 105 19.27 -7.97 -12.25
C LEU A 105 20.60 -8.66 -11.97
N ARG A 106 21.61 -7.89 -11.58
CA ARG A 106 22.85 -8.42 -11.01
C ARG A 106 22.59 -8.83 -9.57
N ALA A 107 22.76 -10.11 -9.26
CA ALA A 107 22.50 -10.65 -7.92
C ALA A 107 23.54 -10.17 -6.88
N ASP A 108 24.68 -9.68 -7.37
CA ASP A 108 25.90 -9.43 -6.61
C ASP A 108 26.09 -7.93 -6.28
N ALA A 109 25.09 -7.09 -6.56
CA ALA A 109 25.13 -5.68 -6.19
C ALA A 109 24.81 -5.55 -4.69
N ALA A 110 25.84 -5.36 -3.87
CA ALA A 110 25.68 -4.96 -2.48
C ALA A 110 24.92 -3.63 -2.44
N LEU A 111 23.73 -3.61 -1.84
CA LEU A 111 23.06 -2.36 -1.52
C LEU A 111 23.88 -1.65 -0.44
N PRO A 112 24.28 -0.38 -0.62
CA PRO A 112 24.91 0.39 0.43
C PRO A 112 23.85 0.74 1.49
N LEU A 113 23.62 -0.19 2.43
CA LEU A 113 22.81 0.06 3.61
C LEU A 113 23.68 0.74 4.67
N PRO A 114 23.25 1.88 5.24
CA PRO A 114 23.95 2.49 6.36
C PRO A 114 24.04 1.52 7.55
N ALA A 115 25.23 1.41 8.16
CA ALA A 115 25.46 0.52 9.30
C ALA A 115 24.63 0.87 10.56
N ALA A 116 24.12 2.11 10.62
CA ALA A 116 23.18 2.59 11.62
C ALA A 116 22.06 3.37 10.91
N ILE A 117 20.81 3.00 11.20
CA ILE A 117 19.63 3.77 10.80
C ILE A 117 19.27 4.66 12.00
N PRO A 118 19.63 5.96 12.00
CA PRO A 118 19.24 6.84 13.10
C PRO A 118 17.71 6.94 13.21
N ALA A 119 17.20 7.08 14.44
CA ALA A 119 15.77 7.24 14.71
C ALA A 119 15.14 8.41 13.95
N ASP A 120 15.94 9.42 13.58
CA ASP A 120 15.53 10.56 12.77
C ASP A 120 15.12 10.16 11.33
N LEU A 121 15.56 9.01 10.82
CA LEU A 121 15.07 8.44 9.56
C LEU A 121 13.70 7.77 9.70
N LEU A 122 13.34 7.26 10.89
CA LEU A 122 11.99 6.76 11.15
C LEU A 122 10.98 7.90 11.07
N ALA A 123 11.31 9.07 11.65
CA ALA A 123 10.48 10.27 11.61
C ALA A 123 10.23 10.80 10.18
N ARG A 124 11.08 10.44 9.20
CA ARG A 124 10.88 10.76 7.77
C ARG A 124 9.96 9.79 7.06
N ARG A 125 9.54 8.68 7.69
CA ARG A 125 8.60 7.76 7.06
C ARG A 125 7.24 8.45 6.91
N ALA A 126 6.68 8.33 5.70
CA ALA A 126 5.45 8.99 5.33
C ALA A 126 4.20 8.46 6.07
N ASP A 127 4.27 7.26 6.66
CA ASP A 127 3.24 6.67 7.51
C ASP A 127 3.19 7.33 8.90
N ILE A 128 4.35 7.58 9.53
CA ILE A 128 4.48 8.29 10.80
C ILE A 128 4.00 9.74 10.65
N ALA A 129 4.46 10.45 9.62
CA ALA A 129 4.01 11.82 9.35
C ALA A 129 2.49 11.90 9.08
N ALA A 130 1.92 10.87 8.46
CA ALA A 130 0.47 10.81 8.26
C ALA A 130 -0.29 10.54 9.56
N ALA A 131 0.23 9.67 10.42
CA ALA A 131 -0.35 9.41 11.74
C ALA A 131 -0.29 10.67 12.63
N GLU A 132 0.82 11.41 12.60
CA GLU A 132 0.94 12.69 13.30
C GLU A 132 -0.10 13.71 12.81
N ALA A 133 -0.26 13.87 11.49
CA ALA A 133 -1.27 14.76 10.92
C ALA A 133 -2.70 14.36 11.34
N ARG A 134 -3.00 13.06 11.49
CA ARG A 134 -4.29 12.59 12.03
C ARG A 134 -4.48 12.97 13.49
N VAL A 135 -3.43 12.88 14.33
CA VAL A 135 -3.48 13.35 15.72
C VAL A 135 -3.78 14.85 15.76
N THR A 136 -3.09 15.65 14.95
CA THR A 136 -3.34 17.10 14.88
C THR A 136 -4.78 17.41 14.44
N ALA A 137 -5.29 16.70 13.44
CA ALA A 137 -6.67 16.86 12.97
C ALA A 137 -7.70 16.49 14.07
N ALA A 138 -7.48 15.38 14.79
CA ALA A 138 -8.33 14.98 15.90
C ALA A 138 -8.31 16.00 17.05
N GLN A 139 -7.13 16.57 17.36
CA GLN A 139 -6.99 17.63 18.36
C GLN A 139 -7.77 18.88 17.95
N ALA A 140 -7.72 19.27 16.68
CA ALA A 140 -8.52 20.38 16.15
C ALA A 140 -10.03 20.08 16.28
N GLY A 141 -10.46 18.86 15.97
CA GLY A 141 -11.84 18.39 16.17
C GLY A 141 -12.31 18.50 17.63
N ARG A 142 -11.46 18.11 18.59
CA ARG A 142 -11.73 18.28 20.02
C ARG A 142 -11.88 19.76 20.40
N GLN A 143 -11.07 20.65 19.82
CA GLN A 143 -11.22 22.09 20.06
C GLN A 143 -12.51 22.65 19.46
N VAL A 144 -12.96 22.14 18.31
CA VAL A 144 -14.28 22.48 17.74
C VAL A 144 -15.40 22.02 18.67
N ALA A 145 -15.35 20.78 19.16
CA ALA A 145 -16.32 20.27 20.14
C ALA A 145 -16.32 21.10 21.44
N ARG A 146 -15.15 21.51 21.92
CA ARG A 146 -15.02 22.41 23.07
C ARG A 146 -15.62 23.79 22.79
N ARG A 147 -15.48 24.29 21.56
CA ARG A 147 -16.04 25.59 21.18
C ARG A 147 -17.56 25.62 21.11
N ALA A 148 -18.21 24.47 20.95
CA ALA A 148 -19.67 24.36 20.98
C ALA A 148 -20.29 24.76 22.34
N PHE A 149 -19.48 24.86 23.41
CA PHE A 149 -19.91 25.38 24.72
C PHE A 149 -19.92 26.92 24.81
N TYR A 150 -19.33 27.62 23.83
CA TYR A 150 -19.33 29.08 23.78
C TYR A 150 -20.52 29.61 22.97
N PRO A 151 -20.97 30.85 23.22
CA PRO A 151 -22.04 31.45 22.43
C PRO A 151 -21.64 31.56 20.96
N ASN A 152 -22.55 31.18 20.06
CA ASN A 152 -22.41 31.41 18.62
C ASN A 152 -23.11 32.72 18.25
N ILE A 153 -22.46 33.57 17.46
CA ILE A 153 -22.98 34.84 16.98
C ILE A 153 -23.10 34.75 15.46
N ASN A 154 -24.32 34.71 14.95
CA ASN A 154 -24.60 34.70 13.52
C ASN A 154 -25.07 36.09 13.07
N LEU A 155 -24.35 36.73 12.13
CA LEU A 155 -24.75 38.02 11.58
C LEU A 155 -25.48 37.78 10.25
N THR A 156 -26.71 38.26 10.17
CA THR A 156 -27.49 38.22 8.93
C THR A 156 -27.83 39.64 8.47
N ALA A 157 -27.74 39.85 7.16
CA ALA A 157 -28.16 41.07 6.50
C ALA A 157 -28.96 40.69 5.25
N LEU A 158 -30.06 41.39 5.02
CA LEU A 158 -30.96 41.20 3.91
C LEU A 158 -31.22 42.56 3.27
N VAL A 159 -31.19 42.59 1.94
CA VAL A 159 -31.63 43.71 1.13
C VAL A 159 -32.55 43.14 0.06
N GLY A 160 -33.71 43.76 -0.15
CA GLY A 160 -34.71 43.27 -1.08
C GLY A 160 -35.72 44.34 -1.45
N LEU A 161 -36.72 43.94 -2.23
CA LEU A 161 -37.85 44.79 -2.59
C LEU A 161 -39.12 44.15 -2.01
N GLN A 162 -39.96 44.93 -1.36
CA GLN A 162 -41.24 44.47 -0.81
C GLN A 162 -42.34 45.47 -1.18
N ALA A 163 -43.30 45.02 -1.98
CA ALA A 163 -44.44 45.83 -2.42
C ALA A 163 -45.76 45.07 -2.25
N ILE A 164 -46.82 45.78 -1.83
CA ILE A 164 -48.19 45.26 -1.77
C ILE A 164 -48.87 45.55 -3.12
N GLY A 165 -48.88 44.56 -4.02
CA GLY A 165 -49.43 44.66 -5.38
C GLY A 165 -48.35 44.64 -6.48
N PHE A 166 -48.66 44.00 -7.62
CA PHE A 166 -47.69 43.71 -8.71
C PHE A 166 -47.13 44.96 -9.43
N GLY A 167 -47.79 46.12 -9.33
CA GLY A 167 -47.40 47.34 -10.05
C GLY A 167 -46.29 48.18 -9.39
N ASN A 168 -46.03 47.99 -8.10
CA ASN A 168 -45.17 48.90 -7.31
C ASN A 168 -43.79 48.29 -7.01
N PHE A 169 -43.42 47.19 -7.70
CA PHE A 169 -42.18 46.44 -7.44
C PHE A 169 -40.92 47.12 -8.00
N VAL A 170 -41.09 48.15 -8.84
CA VAL A 170 -40.00 48.89 -9.52
C VAL A 170 -39.87 50.33 -9.01
N ASP A 171 -40.72 50.72 -8.05
CA ASP A 171 -40.67 52.05 -7.44
C ASP A 171 -39.48 52.16 -6.48
N LEU A 172 -38.84 53.34 -6.47
CA LEU A 172 -37.72 53.68 -5.58
C LEU A 172 -38.03 53.47 -4.09
N ASP A 173 -39.32 53.51 -3.71
CA ASP A 173 -39.81 53.36 -2.33
C ASP A 173 -40.09 51.90 -1.93
N SER A 174 -39.93 50.94 -2.84
CA SER A 174 -40.14 49.50 -2.58
C SER A 174 -38.93 48.82 -1.91
N GLY A 175 -37.85 49.57 -1.68
CA GLY A 175 -36.62 49.09 -1.06
C GLY A 175 -36.80 48.72 0.42
N THR A 176 -36.40 47.51 0.78
CA THR A 176 -36.29 47.07 2.16
C THR A 176 -34.88 46.58 2.45
N ALA A 177 -34.33 46.97 3.60
CA ALA A 177 -33.07 46.47 4.11
C ALA A 177 -33.22 46.20 5.61
N GLY A 178 -32.67 45.08 6.07
CA GLY A 178 -32.70 44.68 7.46
C GLY A 178 -31.47 43.86 7.80
N GLY A 179 -30.97 43.99 9.01
CA GLY A 179 -29.84 43.18 9.48
C GLY A 179 -29.84 43.08 10.99
N GLY A 180 -29.26 42.00 11.50
CA GLY A 180 -29.20 41.74 12.93
C GLY A 180 -28.24 40.60 13.27
N ALA A 181 -27.83 40.54 14.53
CA ALA A 181 -27.06 39.43 15.07
C ALA A 181 -27.98 38.48 15.86
N ALA A 182 -27.96 37.20 15.53
CA ALA A 182 -28.57 36.15 16.33
C ALA A 182 -27.51 35.51 17.23
N ILE A 183 -27.69 35.61 18.54
CA ILE A 183 -26.80 34.99 19.54
C ILE A 183 -27.47 33.72 20.07
N HIS A 184 -26.80 32.58 19.96
CA HIS A 184 -27.25 31.31 20.52
C HIS A 184 -26.25 30.82 21.57
N LEU A 185 -26.69 30.73 22.83
CA LEU A 185 -25.93 30.14 23.93
C LEU A 185 -26.71 28.95 24.48
N PRO A 186 -26.23 27.72 24.32
CA PRO A 186 -26.88 26.57 24.92
C PRO A 186 -26.62 26.54 26.44
N LEU A 187 -27.70 26.67 27.24
CA LEU A 187 -27.63 26.58 28.71
C LEU A 187 -27.92 25.16 29.22
N PHE A 188 -28.72 24.38 28.49
CA PHE A 188 -29.10 23.03 28.86
C PHE A 188 -29.27 22.13 27.63
N ASP A 189 -28.32 21.21 27.40
CA ASP A 189 -28.34 20.27 26.27
C ASP A 189 -28.54 18.80 26.70
N GLY A 190 -28.97 18.54 27.94
CA GLY A 190 -29.15 17.17 28.44
C GLY A 190 -27.87 16.31 28.43
N GLY A 191 -26.69 16.94 28.42
CA GLY A 191 -25.41 16.24 28.36
C GLY A 191 -24.85 15.98 26.95
N ARG A 192 -25.59 16.32 25.89
CA ARG A 192 -25.15 16.13 24.48
C ARG A 192 -23.76 16.72 24.21
N LEU A 193 -23.54 18.00 24.53
CA LEU A 193 -22.23 18.64 24.31
C LEU A 193 -21.09 17.97 25.09
N ARG A 194 -21.38 17.44 26.29
CA ARG A 194 -20.39 16.70 27.09
C ARG A 194 -20.07 15.35 26.44
N ALA A 195 -21.08 14.65 25.93
CA ALA A 195 -20.89 13.41 25.18
C ALA A 195 -20.10 13.65 23.88
N ASP A 196 -20.41 14.71 23.13
CA ASP A 196 -19.69 15.09 21.91
C ASP A 196 -18.21 15.42 22.21
N LEU A 197 -17.94 16.15 23.29
CA LEU A 197 -16.56 16.43 23.73
C LEU A 197 -15.83 15.18 24.20
N ALA A 198 -16.51 14.27 24.91
CA ALA A 198 -15.96 13.00 25.32
C ALA A 198 -15.61 12.12 24.11
N GLY A 199 -16.51 12.04 23.11
CA GLY A 199 -16.26 11.32 21.85
C GLY A 199 -15.10 11.93 21.05
N ALA A 200 -15.04 13.25 20.94
CA ALA A 200 -13.93 13.94 20.28
C ALA A 200 -12.59 13.75 21.04
N THR A 201 -12.63 13.63 22.37
CA THR A 201 -11.45 13.33 23.18
C THR A 201 -10.99 11.88 22.96
N ALA A 202 -11.91 10.92 22.98
CA ALA A 202 -11.60 9.53 22.67
C ALA A 202 -11.02 9.37 21.24
N ALA A 203 -11.48 10.17 20.26
CA ALA A 203 -10.90 10.16 18.93
C ALA A 203 -9.43 10.63 18.90
N VAL A 204 -9.03 11.59 19.76
CA VAL A 204 -7.62 11.97 19.94
C VAL A 204 -6.82 10.81 20.52
N ASP A 205 -7.37 10.12 21.52
CA ASP A 205 -6.70 8.98 22.15
C ASP A 205 -6.48 7.84 21.15
N VAL A 206 -7.49 7.51 20.34
CA VAL A 206 -7.39 6.53 19.25
C VAL A 206 -6.31 6.95 18.23
N ALA A 207 -6.32 8.20 17.77
CA ALA A 207 -5.32 8.68 16.82
C ALA A 207 -3.90 8.62 17.39
N THR A 208 -3.75 8.92 18.68
CA THR A 208 -2.46 8.85 19.39
C THR A 208 -1.97 7.41 19.53
N ALA A 209 -2.88 6.48 19.86
CA ALA A 209 -2.58 5.05 19.89
C ALA A 209 -2.11 4.54 18.51
N SER A 210 -2.80 4.90 17.43
CA SER A 210 -2.38 4.55 16.06
C SER A 210 -1.02 5.15 15.68
N TYR A 211 -0.71 6.37 16.14
CA TYR A 211 0.62 6.96 15.96
C TYR A 211 1.71 6.14 16.69
N ASN A 212 1.46 5.78 17.95
CA ASN A 212 2.39 4.96 18.73
C ASN A 212 2.60 3.58 18.09
N GLU A 213 1.54 2.95 17.59
CA GLU A 213 1.62 1.67 16.86
C GLU A 213 2.48 1.80 15.60
N ALA A 214 2.28 2.86 14.79
CA ALA A 214 3.08 3.11 13.60
C ALA A 214 4.58 3.29 13.92
N VAL A 215 4.91 4.00 15.01
CA VAL A 215 6.30 4.19 15.46
C VAL A 215 6.92 2.88 15.93
N VAL A 216 6.20 2.10 16.73
CA VAL A 216 6.69 0.81 17.23
C VAL A 216 6.86 -0.20 16.10
N GLY A 217 5.89 -0.28 15.18
CA GLY A 217 5.98 -1.09 13.97
C GLY A 217 7.16 -0.71 13.11
N ALA A 218 7.39 0.60 12.92
CA ALA A 218 8.50 1.09 12.12
C ALA A 218 9.87 0.76 12.74
N ALA A 219 9.99 0.83 14.07
CA ALA A 219 11.20 0.42 14.79
C ALA A 219 11.44 -1.09 14.64
N ARG A 220 10.38 -1.90 14.70
CA ARG A 220 10.44 -3.34 14.47
C ARG A 220 10.91 -3.69 13.05
N ASP A 221 10.32 -3.08 12.02
CA ASP A 221 10.72 -3.32 10.62
C ASP A 221 12.24 -3.11 10.43
N VAL A 222 12.76 -2.00 10.98
CA VAL A 222 14.20 -1.67 10.90
C VAL A 222 15.06 -2.69 11.65
N ALA A 223 14.61 -3.15 12.82
CA ALA A 223 15.31 -4.19 13.57
C ALA A 223 15.34 -5.51 12.79
N ASP A 224 14.22 -5.93 12.20
CA ASP A 224 14.11 -7.18 11.44
C ASP A 224 14.98 -7.14 10.17
N HIS A 225 15.05 -6.00 9.48
CA HIS A 225 15.89 -5.81 8.29
C HIS A 225 17.40 -5.71 8.57
N ARG A 226 17.83 -5.53 9.84
CA ARG A 226 19.25 -5.51 10.23
C ARG A 226 19.84 -6.92 10.33
N PHE A 227 19.03 -7.95 10.51
CA PHE A 227 19.47 -9.33 10.79
C PHE A 227 19.43 -10.26 9.57
N VAL A 228 19.24 -9.73 8.36
CA VAL A 228 19.31 -10.47 7.09
C VAL A 228 20.40 -9.87 6.20
#